data_AF-A0A4Y5Z653-F1
#
_entry.id   AF-A0A4Y5Z653-F1
#
_cell.length_a   1.000
_cell.length_b   1.000
_cell.length_c   1.000
_cell.angle_alpha   90.00
_cell.angle_beta   90.00
_cell.angle_gamma   90.00
#
_symmetry.space_group_name_H-M   'P 1'
#
loop_
_entity.id
_entity.type
_entity.pdbx_description
1 polymer ?
#
loop_
_entity_poly.entity_id
_entity_poly.type
_entity_poly.pdbx_seq_one_letter_code
_entity_poly.pdbx_strand_id
1 'polypeptide(L)'
;MDMVRYTVRVADNFHYADESETYTLGTFDTVDEALLRCKAIVDDFLATGHVPGMSAESLYQHYITFGDDPFIVGQTSDERFSAWDYARQRCDAIARTNALPPVARIPVTQKEQSMPATDNGHRVEPRHLAVTVGVFLSLGLLALCLVVSGVLGPR
;
A
#
# COMPACT_ATOMS: atom_id res chain seq x y z
N MET A 1 4.78 36.55 13.41
CA MET A 1 5.05 35.31 14.15
C MET A 1 5.07 34.22 13.10
N ASP A 2 6.22 33.61 12.85
CA ASP A 2 6.28 32.46 11.97
C ASP A 2 5.52 31.33 12.65
N MET A 3 4.41 30.89 12.03
CA MET A 3 3.66 29.74 12.51
C MET A 3 4.54 28.51 12.29
N VAL A 4 4.86 27.78 13.36
CA VAL A 4 5.56 26.50 13.26
C VAL A 4 4.66 25.56 12.48
N ARG A 5 5.17 25.08 11.35
CA ARG A 5 4.48 24.13 10.50
C ARG A 5 5.16 22.77 10.58
N TYR A 6 4.38 21.71 10.68
CA TYR A 6 4.85 20.34 10.82
C TYR A 6 4.74 19.63 9.47
N THR A 7 5.87 19.27 8.87
CA THR A 7 5.88 18.57 7.59
C THR A 7 6.02 17.08 7.83
N VAL A 8 5.07 16.29 7.32
CA VAL A 8 5.18 14.83 7.33
C VAL A 8 5.94 14.41 6.08
N ARG A 9 7.06 13.74 6.28
CA ARG A 9 7.83 13.06 5.23
C ARG A 9 7.67 11.56 5.41
N VAL A 10 7.80 10.82 4.32
CA VAL A 10 7.63 9.36 4.29
C VAL A 10 8.80 8.77 3.53
N ALA A 11 9.59 7.95 4.22
CA ALA A 11 10.65 7.15 3.63
C ALA A 11 10.13 5.73 3.34
N ASP A 12 10.69 5.08 2.31
CA ASP A 12 10.42 3.68 2.02
C ASP A 12 11.39 2.81 2.82
N ASN A 13 10.89 1.87 3.63
CA ASN A 13 11.75 0.95 4.37
C ASN A 13 12.56 0.03 3.45
N PHE A 14 12.04 -0.34 2.28
CA PHE A 14 12.71 -1.23 1.34
C PHE A 14 13.87 -0.53 0.62
N HIS A 15 13.68 0.74 0.26
CA HIS A 15 14.69 1.57 -0.40
C HIS A 15 15.35 2.59 0.55
N TYR A 16 15.54 2.23 1.82
CA TYR A 16 16.03 3.16 2.87
C TYR A 16 17.38 3.85 2.56
N ALA A 17 18.21 3.24 1.70
CA ALA A 17 19.50 3.80 1.29
C ALA A 17 19.38 4.88 0.19
N ASP A 18 18.20 5.01 -0.43
CA ASP A 18 17.92 6.00 -1.45
C ASP A 18 17.05 7.13 -0.88
N GLU A 19 17.70 8.24 -0.49
CA GLU A 19 16.99 9.40 0.03
C GLU A 19 15.98 10.01 -0.97
N SER A 20 16.13 9.74 -2.27
CA SER A 20 15.23 10.24 -3.31
C SER A 20 13.84 9.58 -3.28
N GLU A 21 13.73 8.41 -2.65
CA GLU A 21 12.45 7.73 -2.42
C GLU A 21 11.66 8.33 -1.25
N THR A 22 12.26 9.27 -0.49
CA THR A 22 11.54 9.99 0.57
C THR A 22 10.71 11.14 0.01
N TYR A 23 9.38 11.06 0.14
CA TYR A 23 8.47 12.11 -0.33
C TYR A 23 7.84 12.92 0.80
N THR A 24 7.32 14.11 0.48
CA THR A 24 6.52 14.92 1.41
C THR A 24 5.05 14.57 1.26
N LEU A 25 4.42 14.12 2.35
CA LEU A 25 2.98 13.86 2.38
C LEU A 25 2.19 15.17 2.46
N GLY A 26 2.65 16.10 3.29
CA GLY A 26 1.97 17.36 3.51
C GLY A 26 2.53 18.14 4.69
N THR A 27 1.94 19.31 4.91
CA THR A 27 2.29 20.19 6.01
C THR A 27 1.04 20.50 6.83
N PHE A 28 1.18 20.49 8.15
CA PHE A 28 0.10 20.61 9.12
C PHE A 28 0.38 21.75 10.11
N ASP A 29 -0.68 22.34 10.64
CA ASP A 29 -0.59 23.46 11.58
C ASP A 29 -0.28 22.98 13.00
N THR A 30 -0.63 21.73 13.31
CA THR A 30 -0.39 21.13 14.63
C THR A 30 0.39 19.83 14.55
N VAL A 31 1.14 19.54 15.62
CA VAL A 31 1.86 18.27 15.76
C VAL A 31 0.91 17.08 15.82
N ASP A 32 -0.27 17.25 16.42
CA ASP A 32 -1.27 16.20 16.57
C ASP A 32 -1.86 15.78 15.22
N GLU A 33 -2.11 16.73 14.32
CA GLU A 33 -2.54 16.43 12.94
C GLU A 33 -1.46 15.67 12.17
N ALA A 34 -0.19 16.10 12.29
CA ALA A 34 0.92 15.41 11.67
C ALA A 34 1.10 13.98 12.22
N LEU A 35 1.02 13.81 13.54
CA LEU A 35 1.07 12.50 14.21
C LEU A 35 -0.07 11.59 13.76
N LEU A 36 -1.27 12.14 13.63
CA LEU A 36 -2.44 11.40 13.16
C LEU A 36 -2.20 10.86 11.74
N ARG A 37 -1.55 11.64 10.86
CA ARG A 37 -1.19 11.16 9.52
C ARG A 37 -0.12 10.08 9.55
N CYS A 38 0.94 10.25 10.34
CA CYS A 38 1.98 9.22 10.48
C CYS A 38 1.38 7.90 10.98
N LYS A 39 0.55 7.94 12.02
CA LYS A 39 -0.10 6.75 12.58
C LYS A 39 -1.03 6.08 11.57
N ALA A 40 -1.80 6.85 10.80
CA ALA A 40 -2.71 6.31 9.79
C ALA A 40 -1.98 5.50 8.72
N ILE A 41 -0.81 5.97 8.24
CA ILE A 41 0.00 5.23 7.26
C ILE A 41 0.42 3.86 7.81
N VAL A 42 0.91 3.83 9.04
CA VAL A 42 1.31 2.58 9.71
C VAL A 42 0.10 1.67 9.92
N ASP A 43 -1.00 2.21 10.45
CA ASP A 43 -2.23 1.44 10.71
C ASP A 43 -2.82 0.85 9.42
N ASP A 44 -2.80 1.58 8.30
CA ASP A 44 -3.27 1.11 6.99
C ASP A 44 -2.42 -0.05 6.47
N PHE A 45 -1.09 0.04 6.58
CA PHE A 45 -0.19 -1.05 6.19
C PHE A 45 -0.45 -2.30 7.05
N LEU A 46 -0.48 -2.15 8.37
CA LEU A 46 -0.71 -3.26 9.29
C LEU A 46 -2.10 -3.89 9.08
N ALA A 47 -3.11 -3.08 8.78
CA ALA A 47 -4.46 -3.57 8.56
C ALA A 47 -4.60 -4.40 7.29
N THR A 48 -3.90 -4.02 6.23
CA THR A 48 -3.92 -4.73 4.94
C THR A 48 -2.96 -5.92 4.92
N GLY A 49 -1.85 -5.86 5.66
CA GLY A 49 -0.85 -6.91 5.75
C GLY A 49 -1.15 -8.03 6.75
N HIS A 50 -2.08 -7.83 7.68
CA HIS A 50 -2.40 -8.83 8.70
C HIS A 50 -3.27 -9.97 8.15
N VAL A 51 -2.84 -11.20 8.41
CA VAL A 51 -3.58 -12.43 8.09
C VAL A 51 -3.95 -13.16 9.40
N PRO A 52 -5.17 -13.71 9.55
CA PRO A 52 -5.53 -14.47 10.74
C PRO A 52 -4.52 -15.56 11.09
N GLY A 53 -4.10 -15.62 12.35
CA GLY A 53 -3.07 -16.55 12.84
C GLY A 53 -1.62 -16.09 12.62
N MET A 54 -1.38 -14.92 12.01
CA MET A 54 -0.07 -14.31 11.93
C MET A 54 0.39 -13.81 13.32
N SER A 55 1.67 -14.00 13.64
CA SER A 55 2.23 -13.47 14.89
C SER A 55 2.48 -11.96 14.80
N ALA A 56 2.46 -11.27 15.95
CA ALA A 56 2.84 -9.86 16.03
C ALA A 56 4.23 -9.60 15.44
N GLU A 57 5.19 -10.48 15.73
CA GLU A 57 6.55 -10.36 15.22
C GLU A 57 6.60 -10.50 13.70
N SER A 58 5.89 -11.47 13.12
CA SER A 58 5.83 -11.63 11.66
C SER A 58 5.24 -10.41 10.97
N LEU A 59 4.17 -9.84 11.52
CA LEU A 59 3.55 -8.62 10.98
C LEU A 59 4.48 -7.41 11.12
N TYR A 60 5.18 -7.29 12.25
CA TYR A 60 6.16 -6.22 12.47
C TYR A 60 7.34 -6.33 11.50
N GLN A 61 7.89 -7.53 11.31
CA GLN A 61 8.96 -7.78 10.34
C GLN A 61 8.52 -7.44 8.91
N HIS A 62 7.28 -7.76 8.56
CA HIS A 62 6.69 -7.39 7.27
C HIS A 62 6.65 -5.86 7.10
N TYR A 63 6.24 -5.12 8.14
CA TYR A 63 6.21 -3.65 8.12
C TYR A 63 7.60 -3.02 7.97
N ILE A 64 8.59 -3.41 8.78
CA ILE A 64 9.93 -2.78 8.68
C ILE A 64 10.70 -3.17 7.41
N THR A 65 10.20 -4.14 6.64
CA THR A 65 10.80 -4.54 5.36
C THR A 65 10.14 -3.85 4.16
N PHE A 66 8.81 -3.67 4.19
CA PHE A 66 8.04 -3.23 3.01
C PHE A 66 7.08 -2.07 3.27
N GLY A 67 6.95 -1.62 4.51
CA GLY A 67 6.08 -0.52 4.88
C GLY A 67 6.72 0.84 4.67
N ASP A 68 5.89 1.87 4.79
CA ASP A 68 6.31 3.26 4.80
C ASP A 68 6.77 3.67 6.21
N ASP A 69 7.86 4.45 6.31
CA ASP A 69 8.39 5.07 7.53
C ASP A 69 8.08 6.58 7.57
N PRO A 70 6.90 6.97 8.09
CA PRO A 70 6.53 8.38 8.21
C PRO A 70 7.16 9.06 9.44
N PHE A 71 7.74 10.23 9.23
CA PHE A 71 8.34 11.07 10.28
C PHE A 71 7.96 12.55 10.15
N ILE A 72 8.07 13.28 11.26
CA ILE A 72 7.66 14.68 11.34
C ILE A 72 8.89 15.59 11.37
N VAL A 73 8.93 16.55 10.46
CA VAL A 73 9.91 17.65 10.42
C VAL A 73 9.28 18.90 11.03
N GLY A 74 10.04 19.63 11.85
CA GLY A 74 9.58 20.86 12.52
C GLY A 74 9.22 20.67 14.00
N GLN A 75 9.37 19.46 14.55
CA GLN A 75 9.29 19.24 15.99
C GLN A 75 10.53 19.82 16.69
N THR A 76 10.30 20.63 17.73
CA THR A 76 11.33 21.14 18.64
C THR A 76 11.48 20.29 19.91
N SER A 77 10.55 19.35 20.11
CA SER A 77 10.56 18.34 21.16
C SER A 77 11.66 17.30 20.92
N ASP A 78 12.30 16.84 22.01
CA ASP A 78 13.21 15.70 21.99
C ASP A 78 12.46 14.37 21.82
N GLU A 79 11.19 14.32 22.20
CA GLU A 79 10.30 13.19 21.96
C GLU A 79 9.78 13.26 20.52
N ARG A 80 10.40 12.47 19.64
CA ARG A 80 10.04 12.36 18.23
C ARG A 80 9.20 11.11 17.98
N PHE A 81 8.31 11.20 17.00
CA PHE A 81 7.56 10.05 16.54
C PHE A 81 8.50 9.05 15.83
N SER A 82 8.38 7.78 16.21
CA SER A 82 9.05 6.64 15.57
C SER A 82 7.97 5.72 15.01
N ALA A 83 7.93 5.57 13.67
CA ALA A 83 6.93 4.74 13.03
C ALA A 83 7.12 3.26 13.38
N TRP A 84 8.38 2.82 13.54
CA TRP A 84 8.72 1.46 13.96
C TRP A 84 8.26 1.16 15.39
N ASP A 85 8.49 2.06 16.34
CA ASP A 85 8.03 1.85 17.72
C ASP A 85 6.51 1.82 17.81
N TYR A 86 5.84 2.70 17.05
CA TYR A 86 4.39 2.67 16.92
C TYR A 86 3.93 1.34 16.31
N ALA A 87 4.50 0.92 15.18
CA ALA A 87 4.14 -0.33 14.52
C ALA A 87 4.29 -1.54 15.44
N ARG A 88 5.37 -1.63 16.23
CA ARG A 88 5.58 -2.70 17.21
C ARG A 88 4.44 -2.77 18.23
N GLN A 89 4.08 -1.63 18.82
CA GLN A 89 2.97 -1.54 19.78
C GLN A 89 1.64 -1.98 19.15
N ARG A 90 1.43 -1.66 17.87
CA ARG A 90 0.21 -1.98 17.13
C ARG A 90 0.12 -3.45 16.75
N CYS A 91 1.21 -4.06 16.28
CA CYS A 91 1.29 -5.51 16.04
C CYS A 91 0.95 -6.30 17.31
N ASP A 92 1.51 -5.89 18.45
CA ASP A 92 1.22 -6.50 19.76
C ASP A 92 -0.26 -6.36 20.14
N ALA A 93 -0.87 -5.21 19.87
CA ALA A 93 -2.29 -5.00 20.12
C ALA A 93 -3.17 -5.89 19.23
N ILE A 94 -2.88 -5.96 17.93
CA ILE A 94 -3.61 -6.78 16.94
C ILE A 94 -3.55 -8.27 17.32
N ALA A 95 -2.37 -8.77 17.69
CA ALA A 95 -2.21 -10.17 18.07
C ALA A 95 -2.97 -10.54 19.35
N ARG A 96 -3.09 -9.61 20.31
CA ARG A 96 -3.88 -9.83 21.54
C ARG A 96 -5.39 -9.85 21.30
N THR A 97 -5.88 -9.04 20.36
CA THR A 97 -7.32 -8.92 20.10
C THR A 97 -7.83 -9.90 19.05
N ASN A 98 -6.93 -10.49 18.23
CA ASN A 98 -7.28 -11.24 17.01
C ASN A 98 -8.31 -10.47 16.12
N ALA A 99 -8.31 -9.14 16.26
CA ALA A 99 -9.29 -8.24 15.68
C ALA A 99 -8.60 -6.90 15.39
N LEU A 100 -8.78 -6.43 14.15
CA LEU A 100 -8.26 -5.16 13.68
C LEU A 100 -8.87 -4.00 14.49
N PRO A 101 -8.05 -3.09 15.04
CA PRO A 101 -8.55 -1.85 15.60
C PRO A 101 -9.17 -0.99 14.48
N PRO A 102 -10.16 -0.13 14.79
CA PRO A 102 -10.75 0.75 13.79
C PRO A 102 -9.68 1.68 13.20
N VAL A 103 -9.44 1.52 11.89
CA VAL A 103 -8.62 2.44 11.10
C VAL A 103 -9.35 3.77 11.02
N ALA A 104 -8.69 4.85 11.47
CA ALA A 104 -9.15 6.20 11.18
C ALA A 104 -8.93 6.45 9.68
N ARG A 105 -9.98 6.25 8.85
CA ARG A 105 -9.90 6.55 7.42
C ARG A 105 -9.74 8.05 7.25
N ILE A 106 -8.53 8.48 6.96
CA ILE A 106 -8.27 9.85 6.54
C ILE A 106 -8.03 9.80 5.04
N PRO A 107 -8.73 10.62 4.22
CA PRO A 107 -8.54 10.60 2.78
C PRO A 107 -7.08 10.90 2.45
N VAL A 108 -6.38 9.90 1.91
CA VAL A 108 -5.07 10.03 1.29
C VAL A 108 -5.31 10.62 -0.09
N THR A 109 -4.86 11.85 -0.31
CA THR A 109 -4.79 12.45 -1.65
C THR A 109 -3.80 11.64 -2.49
N GLN A 110 -4.28 11.08 -3.60
CA GLN A 110 -3.59 10.09 -4.42
C GLN A 110 -2.22 10.56 -4.92
N LYS A 111 -1.18 9.75 -4.68
CA LYS A 111 0.06 9.75 -5.46
C LYS A 111 -0.18 8.92 -6.74
N GLU A 112 -1.05 9.42 -7.63
CA GLU A 112 -1.19 8.92 -9.00
C GLU A 112 -1.10 10.11 -9.95
N GLN A 113 0.12 10.58 -10.20
CA GLN A 113 0.49 11.37 -11.38
C GLN A 113 1.98 11.69 -11.27
N SER A 114 2.81 10.95 -12.01
CA SER A 114 4.05 11.39 -12.68
C SER A 114 5.05 10.24 -12.81
N MET A 115 4.76 9.24 -13.64
CA MET A 115 5.81 8.54 -14.38
C MET A 115 5.73 9.01 -15.84
N PRO A 116 6.66 9.83 -16.36
CA PRO A 116 6.77 10.03 -17.78
C PRO A 116 7.31 8.74 -18.42
N ALA A 117 6.56 8.17 -19.34
CA ALA A 117 7.07 7.13 -20.23
C ALA A 117 8.24 7.72 -21.02
N THR A 118 9.46 7.26 -20.76
CA THR A 118 10.59 7.51 -21.65
C THR A 118 10.40 6.65 -22.90
N ASP A 119 9.82 7.27 -23.93
CA ASP A 119 9.84 6.83 -25.32
C ASP A 119 11.29 6.87 -25.83
N ASN A 120 11.96 5.71 -25.78
CA ASN A 120 13.23 5.53 -26.49
C ASN A 120 12.91 5.23 -27.96
N GLY A 121 12.86 6.30 -28.75
CA GLY A 121 12.58 6.26 -30.18
C GLY A 121 13.42 5.22 -30.93
N HIS A 122 12.75 4.18 -31.41
CA HIS A 122 13.12 3.51 -32.65
C HIS A 122 11.86 3.37 -33.52
N ARG A 123 11.64 4.41 -34.32
CA ARG A 123 10.57 4.49 -35.32
C ARG A 123 10.88 3.51 -36.44
N VAL A 124 10.20 2.36 -36.45
CA VAL A 124 10.16 1.45 -37.60
C VAL A 124 8.86 1.73 -38.36
N GLU A 125 8.99 2.33 -39.56
CA GLU A 125 7.87 2.68 -40.44
C GLU A 125 7.14 1.43 -40.97
N PRO A 126 5.79 1.38 -40.98
CA PRO A 126 5.05 0.25 -41.53
C PRO A 126 4.90 0.40 -43.05
N ARG A 127 5.46 -0.55 -43.81
CA ARG A 127 5.14 -0.72 -45.24
C ARG A 127 4.06 -1.79 -45.39
N HIS A 128 2.88 -1.36 -45.83
CA HIS A 128 1.79 -2.24 -46.22
C HIS A 128 2.23 -3.25 -47.30
N LEU A 129 2.03 -4.55 -47.03
CA LEU A 129 1.80 -5.53 -48.08
C LEU A 129 0.88 -6.63 -47.54
N ALA A 130 -0.37 -6.63 -48.02
CA ALA A 130 -1.37 -7.64 -47.73
C ALA A 130 -1.12 -8.89 -48.56
N VAL A 131 -1.09 -10.09 -47.95
CA VAL A 131 -1.30 -11.38 -48.66
C VAL A 131 -1.94 -12.41 -47.71
N THR A 132 -3.22 -12.68 -47.98
CA THR A 132 -3.92 -13.98 -48.00
C THR A 132 -4.35 -14.70 -46.70
N VAL A 133 -5.67 -14.92 -46.68
CA VAL A 133 -6.53 -15.73 -45.81
C VAL A 133 -6.16 -17.22 -45.84
N GLY A 134 -6.18 -17.89 -44.67
CA GLY A 134 -6.07 -19.33 -44.54
C GLY A 134 -6.78 -19.84 -43.28
N VAL A 135 -7.92 -20.50 -43.50
CA VAL A 135 -8.80 -21.25 -42.58
C VAL A 135 -8.04 -22.28 -41.73
N PHE A 136 -8.44 -22.56 -40.47
CA PHE A 136 -8.64 -23.93 -39.95
C PHE A 136 -9.41 -23.97 -38.61
N LEU A 137 -10.57 -24.65 -38.65
CA LEU A 137 -11.38 -25.20 -37.56
C LEU A 137 -10.60 -26.29 -36.78
N SER A 138 -10.81 -26.40 -35.45
CA SER A 138 -11.01 -27.65 -34.65
C SER A 138 -10.76 -27.35 -33.14
N LEU A 139 -11.77 -27.41 -32.26
CA LEU A 139 -12.34 -28.56 -31.50
C LEU A 139 -11.62 -28.87 -30.17
N GLY A 140 -12.39 -28.78 -29.06
CA GLY A 140 -12.14 -29.44 -27.75
C GLY A 140 -11.52 -28.53 -26.67
N LEU A 141 -11.94 -28.52 -25.39
CA LEU A 141 -12.86 -29.36 -24.63
C LEU A 141 -13.25 -28.62 -23.32
N LEU A 142 -14.47 -28.87 -22.87
CA LEU A 142 -15.10 -28.40 -21.62
C LEU A 142 -14.27 -28.64 -20.34
N ALA A 143 -14.38 -27.70 -19.39
CA ALA A 143 -14.37 -28.01 -17.96
C ALA A 143 -15.54 -27.27 -17.26
N LEU A 144 -16.39 -28.09 -16.66
CA LEU A 144 -17.73 -27.86 -16.13
C LEU A 144 -17.70 -27.17 -14.76
N CYS A 145 -18.39 -26.02 -14.60
CA CYS A 145 -18.84 -25.51 -13.31
C CYS A 145 -20.36 -25.64 -13.24
N LEU A 146 -20.85 -26.71 -12.58
CA LEU A 146 -22.25 -26.84 -12.22
C LEU A 146 -22.44 -26.40 -10.77
N VAL A 147 -23.17 -25.30 -10.63
CA VAL A 147 -23.68 -24.74 -9.39
C VAL A 147 -24.72 -25.69 -8.80
N VAL A 148 -24.56 -25.97 -7.51
CA VAL A 148 -25.48 -26.67 -6.62
C VAL A 148 -26.80 -25.92 -6.54
N SER A 149 -27.93 -26.60 -6.75
CA SER A 149 -29.25 -26.18 -6.25
C SER A 149 -30.22 -27.36 -6.19
N GLY A 150 -30.84 -27.54 -5.02
CA GLY A 150 -32.24 -27.95 -4.95
C GLY A 150 -32.55 -29.42 -4.64
N VAL A 151 -32.66 -29.70 -3.35
CA VAL A 151 -33.42 -30.78 -2.70
C VAL A 151 -34.83 -30.95 -3.30
N LEU A 152 -35.23 -32.18 -3.66
CA LEU A 152 -36.53 -32.80 -3.31
C LEU A 152 -36.61 -34.26 -3.81
N GLY A 153 -36.69 -35.24 -2.90
CA GLY A 153 -37.28 -36.56 -3.20
C GLY A 153 -38.80 -36.52 -3.01
N PRO A 154 -39.52 -37.64 -2.74
CA PRO A 154 -39.30 -39.04 -3.10
C PRO A 154 -40.55 -39.68 -3.76
N ARG A 155 -40.43 -40.90 -4.31
CA ARG A 155 -41.24 -42.12 -4.02
C ARG A 155 -41.06 -43.18 -5.10
#